data_AF-A0A1N7ENF1-F1
#
_entry.id   AF-A0A1N7ENF1-F1
#
_cell.length_a   1.000
_cell.length_b   1.000
_cell.length_c   1.000
_cell.angle_alpha   90.00
_cell.angle_beta   90.00
_cell.angle_gamma   90.00
#
_symmetry.space_group_name_H-M   'P 1'
#
loop_
_entity.id
_entity.type
_entity.pdbx_description
1 polymer ?
#
loop_
_entity_poly.entity_id
_entity_poly.type
_entity_poly.pdbx_seq_one_letter_code
_entity_poly.pdbx_strand_id
1 'polypeptide(L)'
;MRTPAQNAELALLLEVAGTPKPGNIDRHRELEDLRFEHFLAGTVGARDGLELAANGSAIGPAFERAIEGMATQGGGNTQFGALLLLVPLVRAARDECSQPIVEAVCEETTVADAAGFYRAFDHVDVFVADPPTDMEPLDVRRGSDAIPALEARGLTLFDVMDHSVPGDDVAREWVTGFERSFTAAERLADADGPLTDRAATVFLSLLADRPDTLVVNRHDEAIAKEVTERAGELVDRNALETDRDAVEAFADELVDRGVNPGTTADITAAGLFIALEHGAVSV
;
A
#
# COMPACT_ATOMS: atom_id res chain seq x y z
N MET A 1 13.86 -21.02 -3.67
CA MET A 1 13.10 -19.80 -3.94
C MET A 1 12.32 -19.44 -2.69
N ARG A 2 12.14 -18.14 -2.42
CA ARG A 2 11.28 -17.66 -1.34
C ARG A 2 9.83 -18.03 -1.66
N THR A 3 8.98 -18.23 -0.66
CA THR A 3 7.53 -18.35 -0.86
C THR A 3 6.92 -16.97 -1.15
N PRO A 4 5.71 -16.90 -1.73
CA PRO A 4 5.01 -15.62 -1.90
C PRO A 4 4.89 -14.81 -0.60
N ALA A 5 4.59 -15.46 0.53
CA ALA A 5 4.56 -14.79 1.83
C ALA A 5 5.93 -14.19 2.22
N GLN A 6 7.04 -14.90 1.97
CA GLN A 6 8.39 -14.40 2.25
C GLN A 6 8.80 -13.25 1.31
N ASN A 7 8.36 -13.28 0.05
CA ASN A 7 8.58 -12.18 -0.88
C ASN A 7 7.75 -10.95 -0.51
N ALA A 8 6.52 -11.12 -0.01
CA ALA A 8 5.71 -10.02 0.50
C ALA A 8 6.30 -9.41 1.79
N GLU A 9 6.76 -10.25 2.72
CA GLU A 9 7.49 -9.81 3.91
C GLU A 9 8.74 -9.00 3.51
N LEU A 10 9.52 -9.49 2.53
CA LEU A 10 10.69 -8.78 2.02
C LEU A 10 10.32 -7.48 1.30
N ALA A 11 9.23 -7.44 0.53
CA ALA A 11 8.77 -6.24 -0.17
C ALA A 11 8.40 -5.12 0.80
N LEU A 12 7.68 -5.44 1.89
CA LEU A 12 7.35 -4.48 2.96
C LEU A 12 8.61 -3.92 3.64
N LEU A 13 9.60 -4.78 3.93
CA LEU A 13 10.87 -4.35 4.52
C LEU A 13 11.68 -3.46 3.57
N LEU A 14 11.71 -3.78 2.28
CA LEU A 14 12.43 -3.01 1.27
C LEU A 14 11.78 -1.65 1.00
N GLU A 15 10.45 -1.59 1.03
CA GLU A 15 9.71 -0.34 0.86
C GLU A 15 10.09 0.65 1.97
N VAL A 16 9.95 0.27 3.23
CA VAL A 16 10.27 1.18 4.34
C VAL A 16 11.78 1.48 4.42
N ALA A 17 12.62 0.55 4.00
CA ALA A 17 14.06 0.78 3.91
C ALA A 17 14.44 1.70 2.73
N GLY A 18 13.60 1.86 1.71
CA GLY A 18 13.86 2.79 0.60
C GLY A 18 13.99 4.22 1.10
N THR A 19 15.06 4.92 0.75
CA THR A 19 15.30 6.30 1.22
C THR A 19 16.09 7.11 0.19
N PRO A 20 15.82 8.41 0.00
CA PRO A 20 14.70 9.16 0.60
C PRO A 20 13.36 8.81 -0.05
N LYS A 21 12.28 8.74 0.76
CA LYS A 21 10.89 8.71 0.28
C LYS A 21 10.15 9.96 0.75
N PRO A 22 10.01 11.00 -0.10
CA PRO A 22 9.46 12.27 0.34
C PRO A 22 8.15 12.20 1.14
N GLY A 23 8.17 12.74 2.36
CA GLY A 23 7.02 12.83 3.28
C GLY A 23 6.67 11.56 4.04
N ASN A 24 7.27 10.41 3.69
CA ASN A 24 6.95 9.13 4.31
C ASN A 24 7.98 8.74 5.39
N ILE A 25 7.61 7.81 6.26
CA ILE A 25 8.53 7.16 7.18
C ILE A 25 9.54 6.34 6.38
N ASP A 26 10.81 6.50 6.73
CA ASP A 26 11.90 5.71 6.18
C ASP A 26 13.01 5.54 7.24
N ARG A 27 14.16 5.00 6.85
CA ARG A 27 15.29 4.78 7.78
C ARG A 27 15.91 6.06 8.36
N HIS A 28 15.64 7.23 7.79
CA HIS A 28 16.15 8.53 8.23
C HIS A 28 15.06 9.40 8.88
N ARG A 29 13.79 9.15 8.55
CA ARG A 29 12.64 9.97 8.98
C ARG A 29 11.65 9.17 9.81
N GLU A 30 11.38 9.69 10.99
CA GLU A 30 10.43 9.13 11.94
C GLU A 30 9.48 10.23 12.46
N LEU A 31 8.29 9.83 12.92
CA LEU A 31 7.37 10.68 13.68
C LEU A 31 7.39 10.27 15.15
N GLU A 32 6.94 11.16 16.05
CA GLU A 32 6.96 10.92 17.50
C GLU A 32 6.30 9.58 17.89
N ASP A 33 5.14 9.29 17.30
CA ASP A 33 4.35 8.09 17.58
C ASP A 33 4.51 6.97 16.54
N LEU A 34 5.23 7.22 15.43
CA LEU A 34 5.37 6.27 14.31
C LEU A 34 6.81 6.26 13.79
N ARG A 35 7.54 5.18 14.08
CA ARG A 35 8.99 5.05 13.89
C ARG A 35 9.33 3.92 12.92
N PHE A 36 10.54 3.91 12.40
CA PHE A 36 11.02 2.87 11.47
C PHE A 36 10.88 1.46 12.06
N GLU A 37 11.21 1.28 13.34
CA GLU A 37 11.10 -0.02 14.02
C GLU A 37 9.66 -0.55 14.13
N HIS A 38 8.66 0.33 14.13
CA HIS A 38 7.25 -0.06 14.12
C HIS A 38 6.89 -0.74 12.80
N PHE A 39 7.44 -0.30 11.67
CA PHE A 39 7.24 -0.94 10.37
C PHE A 39 7.95 -2.30 10.31
N LEU A 40 9.17 -2.40 10.85
CA LEU A 40 9.88 -3.68 10.92
C LEU A 40 9.09 -4.71 11.74
N ALA A 41 8.64 -4.33 12.93
CA ALA A 41 7.84 -5.19 13.80
C ALA A 41 6.47 -5.52 13.17
N GLY A 42 5.81 -4.53 12.56
CA GLY A 42 4.54 -4.70 11.87
C GLY A 42 4.64 -5.69 10.70
N THR A 43 5.74 -5.63 9.94
CA THR A 43 6.00 -6.55 8.82
C THR A 43 6.15 -7.99 9.30
N VAL A 44 6.90 -8.20 10.39
CA VAL A 44 7.04 -9.53 11.01
C VAL A 44 5.69 -10.02 11.55
N GLY A 45 4.90 -9.12 12.15
CA GLY A 45 3.56 -9.43 12.66
C GLY A 45 2.55 -9.82 11.58
N ALA A 46 2.61 -9.18 10.41
CA ALA A 46 1.70 -9.44 9.29
C ALA A 46 1.89 -10.82 8.62
N ARG A 47 3.01 -11.49 8.90
CA ARG A 47 3.43 -12.73 8.24
C ARG A 47 2.38 -13.83 8.27
N ASP A 48 1.71 -14.05 9.39
CA ASP A 48 0.72 -15.13 9.51
C ASP A 48 -0.43 -14.95 8.52
N GLY A 49 -0.90 -13.72 8.30
CA GLY A 49 -1.94 -13.42 7.32
C GLY A 49 -1.45 -13.59 5.88
N LEU A 50 -0.21 -13.17 5.59
CA LEU A 50 0.42 -13.40 4.29
C LEU A 50 0.60 -14.90 3.99
N GLU A 51 0.96 -15.70 4.99
CA GLU A 51 1.05 -17.16 4.86
C GLU A 51 -0.34 -17.80 4.61
N LEU A 52 -1.41 -17.29 5.24
CA LEU A 52 -2.77 -17.75 4.94
C LEU A 52 -3.15 -17.49 3.47
N ALA A 53 -2.85 -16.30 2.94
CA ALA A 53 -3.10 -15.96 1.55
C ALA A 53 -2.29 -16.86 0.60
N ALA A 54 -1.00 -17.05 0.86
CA ALA A 54 -0.12 -17.91 0.07
C ALA A 54 -0.54 -19.40 0.10
N ASN A 55 -1.23 -19.82 1.16
CA ASN A 55 -1.77 -21.18 1.29
C ASN A 55 -3.17 -21.34 0.67
N GLY A 56 -3.75 -20.26 0.12
CA GLY A 56 -5.02 -20.30 -0.62
C GLY A 56 -6.25 -19.98 0.21
N SER A 57 -6.07 -19.39 1.39
CA SER A 57 -7.20 -18.89 2.21
C SER A 57 -7.94 -17.76 1.48
N ALA A 58 -9.18 -17.50 1.92
CA ALA A 58 -9.96 -16.36 1.48
C ALA A 58 -9.26 -15.04 1.87
N ILE A 59 -9.48 -13.99 1.08
CA ILE A 59 -8.76 -12.72 1.17
C ILE A 59 -9.08 -11.98 2.47
N GLY A 60 -10.36 -11.86 2.85
CA GLY A 60 -10.76 -11.12 4.04
C GLY A 60 -10.14 -11.66 5.33
N PRO A 61 -10.25 -12.96 5.64
CA PRO A 61 -9.61 -13.55 6.82
C PRO A 61 -8.08 -13.46 6.81
N ALA A 62 -7.45 -13.60 5.63
CA ALA A 62 -6.00 -13.45 5.51
C ALA A 62 -5.55 -12.01 5.77
N PHE A 63 -6.29 -11.03 5.23
CA PHE A 63 -6.05 -9.61 5.44
C PHE A 63 -6.28 -9.21 6.90
N GLU A 64 -7.41 -9.58 7.50
CA GLU A 64 -7.71 -9.35 8.92
C GLU A 64 -6.58 -9.87 9.81
N ARG A 65 -6.13 -11.11 9.58
CA ARG A 65 -5.03 -11.71 10.33
C ARG A 65 -3.70 -10.97 10.15
N ALA A 66 -3.42 -10.48 8.94
CA ALA A 66 -2.23 -9.68 8.68
C ALA A 66 -2.28 -8.35 9.44
N ILE A 67 -3.43 -7.66 9.44
CA ILE A 67 -3.60 -6.40 10.15
C ILE A 67 -3.57 -6.59 11.67
N GLU A 68 -4.23 -7.61 12.21
CA GLU A 68 -4.15 -7.94 13.64
C GLU A 68 -2.70 -8.15 14.09
N GLY A 69 -1.93 -8.92 13.32
CA GLY A 69 -0.51 -9.17 13.61
C GLY A 69 0.35 -7.92 13.47
N MET A 70 0.14 -7.14 12.41
CA MET A 70 0.80 -5.85 12.18
C MET A 70 0.56 -4.87 13.33
N ALA A 71 -0.64 -4.87 13.92
CA ALA A 71 -1.04 -3.95 14.99
C ALA A 71 -0.49 -4.33 16.38
N THR A 72 0.24 -5.43 16.53
CA THR A 72 0.81 -5.85 17.85
C THR A 72 1.93 -4.93 18.36
N GLN A 73 2.48 -4.09 17.48
CA GLN A 73 3.45 -3.04 17.79
C GLN A 73 2.76 -1.74 18.24
N GLY A 74 3.46 -0.83 18.92
CA GLY A 74 2.86 0.32 19.62
C GLY A 74 2.57 1.59 18.79
N GLY A 75 2.84 1.59 17.50
CA GLY A 75 2.76 2.75 16.59
C GLY A 75 1.52 2.82 15.71
N GLY A 76 0.51 1.98 15.94
CA GLY A 76 -0.74 2.02 15.18
C GLY A 76 -0.60 1.52 13.74
N ASN A 77 -1.09 2.27 12.76
CA ASN A 77 -1.07 1.89 11.35
C ASN A 77 0.31 2.12 10.73
N THR A 78 0.99 1.03 10.36
CA THR A 78 2.24 1.09 9.62
C THR A 78 2.04 0.82 8.13
N GLN A 79 1.25 -0.18 7.75
CA GLN A 79 1.24 -0.72 6.36
C GLN A 79 -0.12 -1.30 5.94
N PHE A 80 -1.23 -0.72 6.44
CA PHE A 80 -2.58 -1.21 6.09
C PHE A 80 -2.85 -1.21 4.58
N GLY A 81 -2.56 -0.10 3.88
CA GLY A 81 -2.76 0.01 2.43
C GLY A 81 -1.87 -0.93 1.64
N ALA A 82 -0.59 -1.03 2.00
CA ALA A 82 0.34 -1.98 1.42
C ALA A 82 -0.15 -3.43 1.57
N LEU A 83 -0.61 -3.83 2.76
CA LEU A 83 -1.18 -5.16 2.98
C LEU A 83 -2.47 -5.38 2.18
N LEU A 84 -3.28 -4.33 1.99
CA LEU A 84 -4.50 -4.40 1.17
C LEU A 84 -4.17 -4.66 -0.31
N LEU A 85 -3.03 -4.18 -0.80
CA LEU A 85 -2.54 -4.54 -2.14
C LEU A 85 -1.84 -5.91 -2.16
N LEU A 86 -1.04 -6.24 -1.14
CA LEU A 86 -0.21 -7.44 -1.15
C LEU A 86 -1.00 -8.73 -0.95
N VAL A 87 -2.05 -8.76 -0.12
CA VAL A 87 -2.81 -9.99 0.16
C VAL A 87 -3.41 -10.62 -1.12
N PRO A 88 -4.13 -9.90 -2.00
CA PRO A 88 -4.61 -10.48 -3.26
C PRO A 88 -3.47 -10.86 -4.20
N LEU A 89 -2.38 -10.07 -4.28
CA LEU A 89 -1.21 -10.40 -5.09
C LEU A 89 -0.54 -11.71 -4.62
N VAL A 90 -0.37 -11.90 -3.31
CA VAL A 90 0.16 -13.13 -2.69
C VAL A 90 -0.76 -14.32 -2.95
N ARG A 91 -2.07 -14.11 -2.94
CA ARG A 91 -3.05 -15.15 -3.27
C ARG A 91 -3.00 -15.55 -4.74
N ALA A 92 -2.82 -14.59 -5.65
CA ALA A 92 -2.66 -14.79 -7.08
C ALA A 92 -1.36 -15.54 -7.42
N ALA A 93 -0.25 -15.19 -6.75
CA ALA A 93 1.07 -15.80 -6.94
C ALA A 93 1.14 -17.32 -6.64
N ARG A 94 0.07 -17.91 -6.07
CA ARG A 94 -0.07 -19.37 -5.99
C ARG A 94 -0.18 -20.04 -7.36
N ASP A 95 -0.81 -19.34 -8.29
CA ASP A 95 -1.02 -19.79 -9.65
C ASP A 95 -0.02 -19.06 -10.56
N GLU A 96 -0.15 -17.74 -10.67
CA GLU A 96 0.79 -16.85 -11.36
C GLU A 96 0.59 -15.41 -10.86
N CYS A 97 1.69 -14.69 -10.62
CA CYS A 97 1.63 -13.27 -10.31
C CYS A 97 1.45 -12.46 -11.60
N SER A 98 0.24 -12.44 -12.18
CA SER A 98 -0.09 -11.70 -13.40
C SER A 98 -1.39 -10.91 -13.24
N GLN A 99 -1.55 -9.83 -14.01
CA GLN A 99 -2.75 -8.96 -13.94
C GLN A 99 -4.06 -9.75 -14.06
N PRO A 100 -4.25 -10.63 -15.06
CA PRO A 100 -5.52 -11.35 -15.20
C PRO A 100 -5.85 -12.27 -14.02
N ILE A 101 -4.82 -12.82 -13.36
CA ILE A 101 -5.03 -13.71 -12.21
C ILE A 101 -5.37 -12.91 -10.95
N VAL A 102 -4.69 -11.79 -10.70
CA VAL A 102 -5.03 -10.95 -9.54
C VAL A 102 -6.39 -10.27 -9.71
N GLU A 103 -6.77 -9.86 -10.93
CA GLU A 103 -8.11 -9.38 -11.27
C GLU A 103 -9.17 -10.43 -10.90
N ALA A 104 -9.01 -11.67 -11.38
CA ALA A 104 -9.93 -12.75 -11.07
C ALA A 104 -10.01 -13.02 -9.55
N VAL A 105 -8.87 -13.01 -8.84
CA VAL A 105 -8.85 -13.17 -7.38
C VAL A 105 -9.65 -12.07 -6.67
N CYS A 106 -9.56 -10.83 -7.15
CA CYS A 106 -10.29 -9.69 -6.59
C CYS A 106 -11.80 -9.79 -6.89
N GLU A 107 -12.17 -10.07 -8.14
CA GLU A 107 -13.57 -10.22 -8.58
C GLU A 107 -14.29 -11.39 -7.90
N GLU A 108 -13.56 -12.46 -7.55
CA GLU A 108 -14.09 -13.63 -6.85
C GLU A 108 -14.31 -13.41 -5.34
N THR A 109 -13.93 -12.26 -4.80
CA THR A 109 -14.14 -11.96 -3.38
C THR A 109 -15.63 -11.94 -3.01
N THR A 110 -15.90 -12.25 -1.75
CA THR A 110 -17.26 -12.47 -1.25
C THR A 110 -17.65 -11.42 -0.22
N VAL A 111 -18.92 -11.47 0.20
CA VAL A 111 -19.42 -10.70 1.36
C VAL A 111 -18.65 -11.07 2.64
N ALA A 112 -18.22 -12.32 2.79
CA ALA A 112 -17.43 -12.75 3.94
C ALA A 112 -16.00 -12.16 3.89
N ASP A 113 -15.45 -11.95 2.69
CA ASP A 113 -14.19 -11.23 2.52
C ASP A 113 -14.35 -9.76 2.91
N ALA A 114 -15.45 -9.11 2.49
CA ALA A 114 -15.78 -7.77 2.92
C ALA A 114 -15.89 -7.67 4.45
N ALA A 115 -16.56 -8.64 5.09
CA ALA A 115 -16.66 -8.67 6.54
C ALA A 115 -15.28 -8.78 7.23
N GLY A 116 -14.34 -9.56 6.67
CA GLY A 116 -12.96 -9.61 7.16
C GLY A 116 -12.20 -8.30 6.99
N PHE A 117 -12.37 -7.64 5.84
CA PHE A 117 -11.83 -6.30 5.60
C PHE A 117 -12.34 -5.28 6.63
N TYR A 118 -13.64 -5.29 6.95
CA TYR A 118 -14.20 -4.39 7.96
C TYR A 118 -13.68 -4.70 9.38
N ARG A 119 -13.55 -5.98 9.76
CA ARG A 119 -12.94 -6.35 11.06
C ARG A 119 -11.51 -5.86 11.19
N ALA A 120 -10.77 -5.72 10.09
CA ALA A 120 -9.42 -5.18 10.12
C ALA A 120 -9.35 -3.76 10.73
N PHE A 121 -10.40 -2.95 10.57
CA PHE A 121 -10.48 -1.60 11.16
C PHE A 121 -10.67 -1.62 12.69
N ASP A 122 -11.10 -2.74 13.28
CA ASP A 122 -11.20 -2.86 14.75
C ASP A 122 -9.81 -2.99 15.41
N HIS A 123 -8.77 -3.32 14.63
CA HIS A 123 -7.42 -3.53 15.12
C HIS A 123 -6.54 -2.28 15.04
N VAL A 124 -6.87 -1.33 14.17
CA VAL A 124 -6.01 -0.18 13.90
C VAL A 124 -6.79 1.02 13.37
N ASP A 125 -6.39 2.22 13.83
CA ASP A 125 -6.95 3.48 13.32
C ASP A 125 -6.39 3.79 11.93
N VAL A 126 -7.23 3.62 10.90
CA VAL A 126 -6.92 3.98 9.52
C VAL A 126 -7.63 5.30 9.19
N PHE A 127 -6.90 6.23 8.60
CA PHE A 127 -7.52 7.45 8.09
C PHE A 127 -8.36 7.12 6.86
N VAL A 128 -9.65 7.47 6.92
CA VAL A 128 -10.59 7.35 5.82
C VAL A 128 -11.43 8.62 5.77
N ALA A 129 -11.64 9.14 4.56
CA ALA A 129 -12.50 10.30 4.34
C ALA A 129 -13.95 10.00 4.74
N ASP A 130 -14.73 11.04 5.07
CA ASP A 130 -16.13 10.86 5.41
C ASP A 130 -16.92 10.27 4.22
N PRO A 131 -17.71 9.21 4.43
CA PRO A 131 -18.49 8.63 3.37
C PRO A 131 -19.65 9.57 2.98
N PRO A 132 -20.15 9.48 1.73
CA PRO A 132 -21.44 10.05 1.36
C PRO A 132 -22.57 9.59 2.30
N THR A 133 -23.60 10.42 2.49
CA THR A 133 -24.66 10.17 3.48
C THR A 133 -25.40 8.84 3.29
N ASP A 134 -25.56 8.37 2.05
CA ASP A 134 -26.19 7.10 1.70
C ASP A 134 -25.32 5.86 1.98
N MET A 135 -24.02 6.09 2.24
CA MET A 135 -23.00 5.10 2.57
C MET A 135 -22.60 5.13 4.05
N GLU A 136 -23.18 6.01 4.88
CA GLU A 136 -22.95 6.04 6.35
C GLU A 136 -23.15 4.68 7.05
N PRO A 137 -24.13 3.82 6.67
CA PRO A 137 -24.23 2.47 7.23
C PRO A 137 -23.07 1.54 6.88
N LEU A 138 -22.30 1.89 5.85
CA LEU A 138 -21.14 1.17 5.31
C LEU A 138 -19.85 1.94 5.57
N ASP A 139 -19.84 2.88 6.52
CA ASP A 139 -18.61 3.54 6.92
C ASP A 139 -17.63 2.49 7.48
N VAL A 140 -16.51 2.28 6.79
CA VAL A 140 -15.47 1.31 7.18
C VAL A 140 -14.92 1.57 8.58
N ARG A 141 -14.99 2.82 9.07
CA ARG A 141 -14.56 3.21 10.44
C ARG A 141 -15.46 2.61 11.52
N ARG A 142 -16.63 2.08 11.16
CA ARG A 142 -17.50 1.32 12.08
C ARG A 142 -17.02 -0.12 12.27
N GLY A 143 -16.04 -0.56 11.50
CA GLY A 143 -15.46 -1.91 11.57
C GLY A 143 -16.53 -3.00 11.59
N SER A 144 -16.49 -3.88 12.59
CA SER A 144 -17.47 -4.96 12.75
C SER A 144 -18.93 -4.50 12.73
N ASP A 145 -19.25 -3.30 13.19
CA ASP A 145 -20.63 -2.82 13.33
C ASP A 145 -21.31 -2.50 11.99
N ALA A 146 -20.56 -2.41 10.88
CA ALA A 146 -21.10 -2.24 9.53
C ALA A 146 -21.40 -3.58 8.82
N ILE A 147 -20.92 -4.71 9.35
CA ILE A 147 -21.08 -6.03 8.72
C ILE A 147 -22.55 -6.40 8.45
N PRO A 148 -23.51 -6.19 9.38
CA PRO A 148 -24.91 -6.50 9.10
C PRO A 148 -25.48 -5.70 7.90
N ALA A 149 -24.99 -4.48 7.68
CA ALA A 149 -25.41 -3.66 6.55
C ALA A 149 -24.79 -4.15 5.23
N LEU A 150 -23.52 -4.58 5.24
CA LEU A 150 -22.86 -5.23 4.10
C LEU A 150 -23.60 -6.50 3.69
N GLU A 151 -23.90 -7.38 4.65
CA GLU A 151 -24.61 -8.64 4.42
C GLU A 151 -26.02 -8.41 3.87
N ALA A 152 -26.75 -7.44 4.43
CA ALA A 152 -28.10 -7.10 3.97
C ALA A 152 -28.11 -6.56 2.53
N ARG A 153 -27.04 -5.87 2.11
CA ARG A 153 -26.87 -5.33 0.75
C ARG A 153 -26.17 -6.30 -0.20
N GLY A 154 -25.61 -7.40 0.30
CA GLY A 154 -24.89 -8.40 -0.48
C GLY A 154 -23.60 -7.90 -1.11
N LEU A 155 -22.92 -6.93 -0.49
CA LEU A 155 -21.72 -6.29 -1.04
C LEU A 155 -20.48 -7.16 -0.80
N THR A 156 -19.80 -7.53 -1.88
CA THR A 156 -18.50 -8.20 -1.86
C THR A 156 -17.37 -7.22 -1.54
N LEU A 157 -16.16 -7.73 -1.29
CA LEU A 157 -15.00 -6.86 -1.08
C LEU A 157 -14.67 -6.08 -2.36
N PHE A 158 -14.80 -6.70 -3.53
CA PHE A 158 -14.66 -6.02 -4.82
C PHE A 158 -15.65 -4.87 -4.96
N ASP A 159 -16.93 -5.09 -4.63
CA ASP A 159 -17.94 -4.01 -4.67
C ASP A 159 -17.53 -2.85 -3.75
N VAL A 160 -17.02 -3.13 -2.54
CA VAL A 160 -16.55 -2.08 -1.61
C VAL A 160 -15.40 -1.27 -2.21
N MET A 161 -14.45 -1.92 -2.90
CA MET A 161 -13.35 -1.24 -3.58
C MET A 161 -13.88 -0.38 -4.75
N ASP A 162 -14.79 -0.91 -5.57
CA ASP A 162 -15.37 -0.17 -6.70
C ASP A 162 -16.10 1.11 -6.26
N HIS A 163 -16.85 1.06 -5.15
CA HIS A 163 -17.51 2.24 -4.59
C HIS A 163 -16.55 3.30 -4.04
N SER A 164 -15.28 2.92 -3.76
CA SER A 164 -14.26 3.83 -3.25
C SER A 164 -13.54 4.59 -4.37
N VAL A 165 -13.75 4.21 -5.63
CA VAL A 165 -13.19 4.87 -6.80
C VAL A 165 -14.09 6.05 -7.22
N PRO A 166 -13.54 7.23 -7.60
CA PRO A 166 -12.13 7.53 -7.83
C PRO A 166 -11.34 8.04 -6.60
N GLY A 167 -11.91 8.05 -5.40
CA GLY A 167 -11.35 8.73 -4.22
C GLY A 167 -10.17 8.02 -3.54
N ASP A 168 -9.91 6.76 -3.89
CA ASP A 168 -8.84 5.94 -3.31
C ASP A 168 -8.09 5.17 -4.41
N ASP A 169 -6.79 5.40 -4.53
CA ASP A 169 -5.97 4.75 -5.57
C ASP A 169 -5.55 3.32 -5.18
N VAL A 170 -5.57 2.94 -3.90
CA VAL A 170 -5.44 1.52 -3.49
C VAL A 170 -6.66 0.74 -3.96
N ALA A 171 -7.86 1.29 -3.74
CA ALA A 171 -9.10 0.70 -4.26
C ALA A 171 -9.15 0.68 -5.80
N ARG A 172 -8.57 1.70 -6.45
CA ARG A 172 -8.45 1.73 -7.91
C ARG A 172 -7.61 0.56 -8.44
N GLU A 173 -6.47 0.25 -7.82
CA GLU A 173 -5.64 -0.90 -8.24
C GLU A 173 -6.42 -2.22 -8.20
N TRP A 174 -7.33 -2.40 -7.23
CA TRP A 174 -8.19 -3.58 -7.17
C TRP A 174 -9.13 -3.72 -8.36
N VAL A 175 -9.71 -2.61 -8.84
CA VAL A 175 -10.69 -2.65 -9.94
C VAL A 175 -10.07 -2.47 -11.33
N THR A 176 -8.80 -2.08 -11.40
CA THR A 176 -8.04 -1.92 -12.65
C THR A 176 -6.83 -2.84 -12.73
N GLY A 177 -6.85 -3.99 -12.05
CA GLY A 177 -5.84 -5.03 -12.23
C GLY A 177 -4.41 -4.66 -11.86
N PHE A 178 -4.23 -3.78 -10.87
CA PHE A 178 -2.92 -3.42 -10.31
C PHE A 178 -1.97 -2.77 -11.33
N GLU A 179 -2.52 -2.05 -12.32
CA GLU A 179 -1.77 -1.37 -13.39
C GLU A 179 -0.54 -0.59 -12.90
N ARG A 180 -0.68 0.23 -11.85
CA ARG A 180 0.45 1.03 -11.33
C ARG A 180 1.47 0.17 -10.62
N SER A 181 1.04 -0.86 -9.90
CA SER A 181 1.93 -1.79 -9.20
C SER A 181 2.76 -2.62 -10.18
N PHE A 182 2.17 -3.11 -11.27
CA PHE A 182 2.91 -3.80 -12.34
C PHE A 182 3.88 -2.86 -13.06
N THR A 183 3.46 -1.62 -13.35
CA THR A 183 4.36 -0.58 -13.88
C THR A 183 5.52 -0.29 -12.92
N ALA A 184 5.27 -0.24 -11.61
CA ALA A 184 6.29 -0.07 -10.60
C ALA A 184 7.30 -1.23 -10.59
N ALA A 185 6.83 -2.47 -10.75
CA ALA A 185 7.67 -3.66 -10.90
C ALA A 185 8.60 -3.57 -12.11
N GLU A 186 8.09 -3.15 -13.27
CA GLU A 186 8.91 -2.93 -14.47
C GLU A 186 10.00 -1.88 -14.22
N ARG A 187 9.65 -0.73 -13.62
CA ARG A 187 10.62 0.31 -13.27
C ARG A 187 11.66 -0.15 -12.26
N LEU A 188 11.30 -1.01 -11.31
CA LEU A 188 12.24 -1.60 -10.34
C LEU A 188 13.25 -2.55 -11.02
N ALA A 189 12.81 -3.28 -12.04
CA ALA A 189 13.65 -4.16 -12.82
C ALA A 189 14.67 -3.37 -13.67
N ASP A 190 14.22 -2.25 -14.26
CA ASP A 190 15.02 -1.39 -15.14
C ASP A 190 15.96 -0.44 -14.38
N ALA A 191 15.64 -0.11 -13.12
CA ALA A 191 16.48 0.77 -12.30
C ALA A 191 17.80 0.08 -11.90
N ASP A 192 18.87 0.87 -11.77
CA ASP A 192 20.18 0.40 -11.34
C ASP A 192 20.42 0.56 -9.83
N GLY A 193 21.46 -0.11 -9.33
CA GLY A 193 21.91 0.03 -7.94
C GLY A 193 21.22 -0.89 -6.93
N PRO A 194 21.46 -0.69 -5.62
CA PRO A 194 20.83 -1.47 -4.55
C PRO A 194 19.31 -1.34 -4.57
N LEU A 195 18.60 -2.42 -4.23
CA LEU A 195 17.13 -2.45 -4.34
C LEU A 195 16.42 -1.39 -3.47
N THR A 196 17.04 -0.97 -2.36
CA THR A 196 16.51 0.14 -1.55
C THR A 196 16.65 1.51 -2.22
N ASP A 197 17.70 1.74 -3.02
CA ASP A 197 17.81 2.98 -3.81
C ASP A 197 16.84 2.93 -5.00
N ARG A 198 16.66 1.75 -5.63
CA ARG A 198 15.64 1.55 -6.67
C ARG A 198 14.23 1.83 -6.14
N ALA A 199 13.90 1.36 -4.95
CA ALA A 199 12.61 1.63 -4.30
C ALA A 199 12.38 3.14 -4.10
N ALA A 200 13.39 3.89 -3.65
CA ALA A 200 13.31 5.35 -3.56
C ALA A 200 13.08 6.02 -4.93
N THR A 201 13.79 5.55 -5.97
CA THR A 201 13.62 6.01 -7.35
C THR A 201 12.22 5.77 -7.89
N VAL A 202 11.69 4.56 -7.69
CA VAL A 202 10.36 4.20 -8.16
C VAL A 202 9.28 4.93 -7.36
N PHE A 203 9.43 5.08 -6.05
CA PHE A 203 8.55 5.91 -5.23
C PHE A 203 8.45 7.33 -5.79
N LEU A 204 9.59 7.99 -6.01
CA LEU A 204 9.63 9.37 -6.50
C LEU A 204 8.99 9.49 -7.90
N SER A 205 9.25 8.51 -8.77
CA SER A 205 8.65 8.44 -10.10
C SER A 205 7.13 8.23 -10.06
N LEU A 206 6.63 7.37 -9.19
CA LEU A 206 5.18 7.15 -9.01
C LEU A 206 4.49 8.40 -8.44
N LEU A 207 5.16 9.13 -7.54
CA LEU A 207 4.67 10.38 -6.96
C LEU A 207 4.56 11.50 -8.01
N ALA A 208 5.49 11.50 -8.98
CA ALA A 208 5.51 12.43 -10.11
C ALA A 208 4.42 12.14 -11.17
N ASP A 209 3.97 10.89 -11.30
CA ASP A 209 2.98 10.51 -12.31
C ASP A 209 1.56 10.95 -11.96
N ARG A 210 1.20 10.95 -10.67
CA ARG A 210 -0.17 11.20 -10.22
C ARG A 210 -0.21 11.73 -8.78
N PRO A 211 -1.13 12.67 -8.46
CA PRO A 211 -1.43 13.07 -7.09
C PRO A 211 -1.78 11.89 -6.18
N ASP A 212 -1.17 11.86 -5.01
CA ASP A 212 -1.40 10.81 -4.00
C ASP A 212 -2.77 11.02 -3.31
N THR A 213 -3.63 10.00 -3.34
CA THR A 213 -5.00 10.10 -2.80
C THR A 213 -5.04 10.28 -1.29
N LEU A 214 -4.04 9.76 -0.54
CA LEU A 214 -3.96 10.02 0.90
C LEU A 214 -3.63 11.49 1.17
N VAL A 215 -2.75 12.10 0.36
CA VAL A 215 -2.47 13.53 0.45
C VAL A 215 -3.71 14.35 0.11
N VAL A 216 -4.44 14.01 -0.96
CA VAL A 216 -5.70 14.68 -1.32
C VAL A 216 -6.70 14.63 -0.16
N ASN A 217 -6.89 13.45 0.44
CA ASN A 217 -7.91 13.26 1.46
C ASN A 217 -7.55 13.88 2.82
N ARG A 218 -6.25 13.92 3.20
CA ARG A 218 -5.80 14.54 4.46
C ARG A 218 -5.57 16.04 4.37
N HIS A 219 -5.25 16.54 3.17
CA HIS A 219 -4.94 17.93 2.91
C HIS A 219 -5.94 18.48 1.88
N ASP A 220 -5.53 18.59 0.62
CA ASP A 220 -6.40 18.94 -0.51
C ASP A 220 -5.74 18.61 -1.86
N GLU A 221 -6.49 18.76 -2.96
CA GLU A 221 -6.00 18.55 -4.32
C GLU A 221 -4.85 19.49 -4.71
N ALA A 222 -4.81 20.71 -4.16
CA ALA A 222 -3.78 21.70 -4.51
C ALA A 222 -2.43 21.29 -3.93
N ILE A 223 -2.39 20.84 -2.67
CA ILE A 223 -1.20 20.32 -2.02
C ILE A 223 -0.73 19.04 -2.71
N ALA A 224 -1.64 18.11 -3.02
CA ALA A 224 -1.26 16.88 -3.71
C ALA A 224 -0.65 17.16 -5.10
N LYS A 225 -1.22 18.12 -5.84
CA LYS A 225 -0.68 18.55 -7.13
C LYS A 225 0.67 19.23 -7.01
N GLU A 226 0.87 20.11 -6.02
CA GLU A 226 2.17 20.74 -5.73
C GLU A 226 3.25 19.68 -5.48
N VAL A 227 2.94 18.67 -4.66
CA VAL A 227 3.85 17.56 -4.35
C VAL A 227 4.22 16.79 -5.61
N THR A 228 3.23 16.45 -6.45
CA THR A 228 3.46 15.75 -7.73
C THR A 228 4.31 16.57 -8.70
N GLU A 229 4.04 17.86 -8.87
CA GLU A 229 4.82 18.73 -9.76
C GLU A 229 6.29 18.81 -9.31
N ARG A 230 6.53 18.97 -8.01
CA ARG A 230 7.88 19.01 -7.44
C ARG A 230 8.60 17.66 -7.54
N ALA A 231 7.89 16.54 -7.33
CA ALA A 231 8.45 15.22 -7.59
C ALA A 231 8.86 15.08 -9.06
N GLY A 232 8.03 15.56 -9.99
CA GLY A 232 8.34 15.59 -11.43
C GLY A 232 9.61 16.38 -11.76
N GLU A 233 9.78 17.58 -11.19
CA GLU A 233 11.00 18.37 -11.37
C GLU A 233 12.27 17.64 -10.89
N LEU A 234 12.17 16.87 -9.80
CA LEU A 234 13.26 16.04 -9.27
C LEU A 234 13.54 14.83 -10.16
N VAL A 235 12.50 14.18 -10.70
CA VAL A 235 12.62 13.05 -11.64
C VAL A 235 13.26 13.50 -12.95
N ASP A 236 12.79 14.60 -13.55
CA ASP A 236 13.25 15.11 -14.85
C ASP A 236 14.76 15.39 -14.89
N ARG A 237 15.33 15.82 -13.75
CA ARG A 237 16.77 16.07 -13.61
C ARG A 237 17.55 14.90 -13.01
N ASN A 238 16.91 13.75 -12.82
CA ASN A 238 17.50 12.55 -12.20
C ASN A 238 18.12 12.85 -10.82
N ALA A 239 17.39 13.56 -9.96
CA ALA A 239 17.93 14.12 -8.73
C ALA A 239 18.41 13.05 -7.73
N LEU A 240 17.82 11.85 -7.67
CA LEU A 240 18.30 10.81 -6.76
C LEU A 240 19.75 10.37 -7.03
N GLU A 241 20.18 10.42 -8.30
CA GLU A 241 21.55 10.11 -8.71
C GLU A 241 22.44 11.37 -8.71
N THR A 242 21.90 12.51 -9.13
CA THR A 242 22.69 13.72 -9.41
C THR A 242 22.70 14.77 -8.30
N ASP A 243 21.70 14.75 -7.42
CA ASP A 243 21.42 15.77 -6.39
C ASP A 243 20.55 15.18 -5.26
N ARG A 244 21.02 14.09 -4.65
CA ARG A 244 20.26 13.33 -3.63
C ARG A 244 19.83 14.24 -2.46
N ASP A 245 20.67 15.20 -2.09
CA ASP A 245 20.40 16.16 -1.03
C ASP A 245 19.14 17.00 -1.30
N ALA A 246 18.81 17.31 -2.56
CA ALA A 246 17.57 18.00 -2.87
C ALA A 246 16.32 17.14 -2.66
N VAL A 247 16.43 15.82 -2.86
CA VAL A 247 15.33 14.89 -2.59
C VAL A 247 15.17 14.67 -1.08
N GLU A 248 16.29 14.60 -0.34
CA GLU A 248 16.28 14.59 1.12
C GLU A 248 15.64 15.87 1.68
N ALA A 249 16.01 17.05 1.17
CA ALA A 249 15.41 18.32 1.61
C ALA A 249 13.91 18.40 1.30
N PHE A 250 13.47 17.90 0.14
CA PHE A 250 12.05 17.78 -0.17
C PHE A 250 11.33 16.82 0.79
N ALA A 251 11.99 15.71 1.13
CA ALA A 251 11.44 14.73 2.05
C ALA A 251 11.26 15.29 3.47
N ASP A 252 12.26 16.02 3.98
CA ASP A 252 12.18 16.70 5.28
C ASP A 252 11.07 17.75 5.30
N GLU A 253 10.94 18.54 4.24
CA GLU A 253 9.88 19.56 4.15
C GLU A 253 8.47 18.94 4.22
N LEU A 254 8.25 17.82 3.52
CA LEU A 254 6.95 17.15 3.55
C LEU A 254 6.65 16.57 4.93
N VAL A 255 7.66 16.02 5.62
CA VAL A 255 7.51 15.56 7.02
C VAL A 255 7.16 16.74 7.93
N ASP A 256 7.87 17.87 7.83
CA ASP A 256 7.61 19.08 8.62
C ASP A 256 6.19 19.65 8.38
N ARG A 257 5.67 19.49 7.16
CA ARG A 257 4.30 19.89 6.78
C ARG A 257 3.24 18.85 7.15
N GLY A 258 3.62 17.65 7.63
CA GLY A 258 2.71 16.54 7.87
C GLY A 258 2.06 15.99 6.59
N VAL A 259 2.73 16.13 5.44
CA VAL A 259 2.26 15.66 4.13
C VAL A 259 2.91 14.31 3.85
N ASN A 260 2.10 13.24 3.88
CA ASN A 260 2.56 11.88 3.68
C ASN A 260 1.93 11.26 2.42
N PRO A 261 2.71 11.03 1.35
CA PRO A 261 2.30 10.24 0.19
C PRO A 261 2.28 8.73 0.48
N GLY A 262 1.34 8.33 1.34
CA GLY A 262 1.20 6.94 1.80
C GLY A 262 0.74 5.98 0.72
N THR A 263 -0.23 6.39 -0.13
CA THR A 263 -0.72 5.54 -1.22
C THR A 263 0.40 5.20 -2.22
N THR A 264 1.30 6.14 -2.47
CA THR A 264 2.48 5.95 -3.32
C THR A 264 3.45 4.91 -2.74
N ALA A 265 3.63 4.90 -1.41
CA ALA A 265 4.41 3.87 -0.73
C ALA A 265 3.73 2.50 -0.82
N ASP A 266 2.41 2.43 -0.64
CA ASP A 266 1.66 1.18 -0.76
C ASP A 266 1.85 0.54 -2.15
N ILE A 267 1.74 1.35 -3.22
CA ILE A 267 1.98 0.91 -4.60
C ILE A 267 3.45 0.51 -4.82
N THR A 268 4.40 1.20 -4.18
CA THR A 268 5.82 0.84 -4.24
C THR A 268 6.07 -0.53 -3.59
N ALA A 269 5.44 -0.84 -2.45
CA ALA A 269 5.50 -2.16 -1.83
C ALA A 269 4.92 -3.24 -2.74
N ALA A 270 3.77 -2.98 -3.37
CA ALA A 270 3.14 -3.89 -4.32
C ALA A 270 4.05 -4.17 -5.53
N GLY A 271 4.67 -3.13 -6.11
CA GLY A 271 5.65 -3.27 -7.18
C GLY A 271 6.88 -4.07 -6.78
N LEU A 272 7.42 -3.86 -5.58
CA LEU A 272 8.52 -4.66 -5.03
C LEU A 272 8.17 -6.14 -4.93
N PHE A 273 6.96 -6.46 -4.46
CA PHE A 273 6.48 -7.83 -4.41
C PHE A 273 6.40 -8.47 -5.80
N ILE A 274 5.77 -7.80 -6.76
CA ILE A 274 5.63 -8.31 -8.13
C ILE A 274 7.00 -8.55 -8.76
N ALA A 275 7.94 -7.59 -8.63
CA ALA A 275 9.28 -7.73 -9.18
C ALA A 275 10.07 -8.89 -8.53
N LEU A 276 9.88 -9.14 -7.23
CA LEU A 276 10.48 -10.27 -6.52
C LEU A 276 9.87 -11.62 -6.96
N GLU A 277 8.55 -11.70 -7.12
CA GLU A 277 7.85 -12.89 -7.62
C GLU A 277 8.24 -13.23 -9.06
N HIS A 278 8.41 -12.22 -9.91
CA HIS A 278 8.87 -12.40 -11.29
C HIS A 278 10.35 -12.78 -11.39
N GLY A 279 11.10 -12.68 -10.28
CA GLY A 279 12.55 -12.86 -10.27
C GLY A 279 13.30 -11.77 -11.05
N ALA A 280 12.66 -10.63 -11.30
CA ALA A 280 13.24 -9.49 -12.01
C ALA A 280 14.24 -8.73 -11.13
N VAL A 281 14.07 -8.78 -9.81
CA VAL A 281 14.99 -8.21 -8.82
C VAL A 281 15.39 -9.25 -7.78
N SER A 282 16.55 -9.06 -7.14
CA SER A 282 17.04 -9.91 -6.05
C SER A 282 17.86 -9.11 -5.05
N VAL A 283 18.03 -9.68 -3.84
CA VAL A 283 18.85 -9.18 -2.74
C VAL A 283 19.83 -10.27 -2.33
#